data_AF-A0A645JHB1-F1
#
_entry.id   AF-A0A645JHB1-F1
#
_cell.length_a   1.000
_cell.length_b   1.000
_cell.length_c   1.000
_cell.angle_alpha   90.00
_cell.angle_beta   90.00
_cell.angle_gamma   90.00
#
_symmetry.space_group_name_H-M   'P 1'
#
loop_
_entity.id
_entity.type
_entity.pdbx_description
1 polymer ?
#
loop_
_entity_poly.entity_id
_entity_poly.type
_entity_poly.pdbx_seq_one_letter_code
_entity_poly.pdbx_strand_id
1 'polypeptide(L)'
;MMLNLDKMILGAYKLRNRLDDILLTSDYAEPVTQTPSVFGNLSAQAFQSGATGYYFKEHSDHMATSAVPDIETRDRMAEEGLVLLNKMVDTIDFPTLLKEMAIQEDYLEEVYERYPHVPAAYNRHKNS
;
A
#
# COMPACT_ATOMS: atom_id res chain seq x y z
N MET A 1 14.85 3.23 -1.18
CA MET A 1 13.40 3.51 -1.01
C MET A 1 12.79 2.82 0.21
N MET A 2 13.41 1.77 0.77
CA MET A 2 12.88 1.01 1.92
C MET A 2 13.28 1.57 3.31
N LEU A 3 14.25 2.49 3.35
CA LEU A 3 14.63 3.24 4.55
C LEU A 3 13.52 4.25 4.87
N ASN A 4 12.87 4.13 6.04
CA ASN A 4 11.78 4.98 6.58
C ASN A 4 10.33 4.64 6.17
N LEU A 5 10.07 3.48 5.56
CA LEU A 5 8.68 3.06 5.27
C LEU A 5 7.84 2.88 6.56
N ASP A 6 8.46 2.36 7.61
CA ASP A 6 7.89 2.27 8.96
C ASP A 6 7.45 3.64 9.51
N LYS A 7 8.28 4.68 9.36
CA LYS A 7 7.92 6.04 9.76
C LYS A 7 6.72 6.56 8.96
N MET A 8 6.70 6.34 7.64
CA MET A 8 5.55 6.72 6.81
C MET A 8 4.26 6.01 7.26
N ILE A 9 4.34 4.75 7.68
CA ILE A 9 3.19 4.05 8.28
C ILE A 9 2.75 4.77 9.57
N LEU A 10 3.66 5.08 10.49
CA LEU A 10 3.35 5.84 11.71
C LEU A 10 2.70 7.20 11.39
N GLY A 11 3.22 7.91 10.38
CA GLY A 11 2.64 9.16 9.87
C GLY A 11 1.21 8.99 9.34
N ALA A 12 0.92 7.88 8.65
CA ALA A 12 -0.43 7.56 8.19
C ALA A 12 -1.39 7.28 9.35
N TYR A 13 -0.95 6.59 10.41
CA TYR A 13 -1.75 6.39 11.62
C TYR A 13 -2.05 7.73 12.32
N LYS A 14 -1.07 8.64 12.39
CA LYS A 14 -1.26 10.01 12.91
C LYS A 14 -2.30 10.79 12.10
N LEU A 15 -2.21 10.79 10.76
CA LEU A 15 -3.19 11.43 9.88
C LEU A 15 -4.63 10.95 10.11
N ARG A 16 -4.78 9.70 10.57
CA ARG A 16 -6.07 9.09 10.84
C ARG A 16 -6.53 9.24 12.29
N ASN A 17 -5.80 9.98 13.13
CA ASN A 17 -6.04 10.09 14.58
C ASN A 17 -6.05 8.73 15.28
N ARG A 18 -5.16 7.83 14.84
CA ARG A 18 -5.06 6.44 15.32
C ARG A 18 -3.66 6.10 15.84
N LEU A 19 -2.84 7.09 16.15
CA LEU A 19 -1.45 6.85 16.55
C LEU A 19 -1.33 5.95 17.79
N ASP A 20 -2.34 5.96 18.66
CA ASP A 20 -2.42 5.09 19.84
C ASP A 20 -2.65 3.61 19.53
N ASP A 21 -3.03 3.24 18.31
CA ASP A 21 -3.11 1.84 17.87
C ASP A 21 -1.71 1.22 17.71
N ILE A 22 -0.65 2.05 17.67
CA ILE A 22 0.72 1.59 17.56
C ILE A 22 1.26 1.32 18.96
N LEU A 23 1.49 0.04 19.23
CA LEU A 23 2.04 -0.47 20.47
C LEU A 23 3.49 0.02 20.67
N LEU A 24 3.85 0.29 21.92
CA LEU A 24 5.23 0.56 22.29
C LEU A 24 5.99 -0.76 22.35
N THR A 25 7.13 -0.81 21.68
CA THR A 25 7.99 -2.00 21.56
C THR A 25 9.45 -1.57 21.71
N SER A 26 10.18 -2.25 22.58
CA SER A 26 11.64 -2.06 22.73
C SER A 26 12.45 -2.78 21.65
N ASP A 27 11.84 -3.74 20.96
CA ASP A 27 12.54 -4.72 20.16
C ASP A 27 12.52 -4.30 18.69
N TYR A 28 13.71 -4.18 18.11
CA TYR A 28 13.87 -4.05 16.68
C TYR A 28 13.73 -5.42 16.02
N ALA A 29 12.83 -5.55 15.04
CA ALA A 29 12.80 -6.72 14.19
C ALA A 29 13.84 -6.54 13.08
N GLU A 30 14.94 -7.29 13.14
CA GLU A 30 15.91 -7.33 12.03
C GLU A 30 15.25 -7.90 10.77
N PRO A 31 15.58 -7.37 9.57
CA PRO A 31 15.11 -7.96 8.32
C PRO A 31 15.57 -9.42 8.21
N VAL A 32 14.62 -10.35 8.13
CA VAL A 32 14.90 -11.76 7.91
C VAL A 32 14.59 -12.16 6.47
N THR A 33 15.24 -13.22 5.99
CA THR A 33 14.81 -13.89 4.76
C THR A 33 13.41 -14.45 4.99
N GLN A 34 12.42 -13.87 4.31
CA GLN A 34 11.03 -14.29 4.44
C GLN A 34 10.88 -15.74 4.00
N THR A 35 10.08 -16.52 4.72
CA THR A 35 9.79 -17.92 4.40
C THR A 35 9.25 -18.13 2.98
N PRO A 36 8.42 -17.24 2.40
CA PRO A 36 7.96 -17.35 1.02
C PRO A 36 9.03 -17.11 -0.06
N SER A 37 10.27 -16.77 0.31
CA SER A 37 11.37 -16.54 -0.65
C SER A 37 11.64 -17.72 -1.59
N VAL A 38 11.28 -18.94 -1.18
CA VAL A 38 11.32 -20.15 -2.02
C VAL A 38 10.49 -20.03 -3.31
N PHE A 39 9.48 -19.15 -3.32
CA PHE A 39 8.62 -18.87 -4.46
C PHE A 39 9.10 -17.66 -5.29
N GLY A 40 10.41 -17.41 -5.36
CA GLY A 40 10.98 -16.24 -6.03
C GLY A 40 10.51 -16.06 -7.48
N ASN A 41 10.46 -17.13 -8.28
CA ASN A 41 9.98 -17.07 -9.68
C ASN A 41 8.51 -16.64 -9.78
N LEU A 42 7.68 -17.06 -8.83
CA LEU A 42 6.26 -16.73 -8.78
C LEU A 42 6.06 -15.29 -8.28
N SER A 43 6.82 -14.89 -7.25
CA SER A 43 6.80 -13.53 -6.69
C SER A 43 7.33 -12.48 -7.67
N ALA A 44 8.07 -12.89 -8.70
CA ALA A 44 8.50 -12.00 -9.77
C ALA A 44 7.35 -11.63 -10.75
N GLN A 45 6.27 -12.41 -10.77
CA GLN A 45 5.14 -12.18 -11.69
C GLN A 45 4.10 -11.20 -11.14
N ALA A 46 4.05 -11.00 -9.82
CA ALA A 46 3.12 -10.09 -9.16
C ALA A 46 3.57 -9.78 -7.72
N PHE A 47 3.10 -8.66 -7.16
CA PHE A 47 3.41 -8.27 -5.78
C PHE A 47 3.05 -9.42 -4.80
N GLN A 48 3.87 -9.62 -3.78
CA GLN A 48 4.02 -10.90 -3.05
C GLN A 48 2.69 -11.60 -2.68
N SER A 49 1.76 -10.95 -1.99
CA SER A 49 0.48 -11.57 -1.63
C SER A 49 -0.52 -11.69 -2.80
N GLY A 50 -0.28 -11.00 -3.91
CA GLY A 50 -1.16 -10.95 -5.08
C GLY A 50 -0.88 -11.98 -6.17
N ALA A 51 0.29 -12.64 -6.18
CA ALA A 51 0.64 -13.58 -7.26
C ALA A 51 -0.21 -14.85 -7.25
N THR A 52 -0.44 -15.44 -6.08
CA THR A 52 -1.26 -16.66 -5.92
C THR A 52 -2.16 -16.66 -4.69
N GLY A 53 -2.29 -15.52 -4.00
CA GLY A 53 -3.15 -15.41 -2.82
C GLY A 53 -2.68 -16.31 -1.67
N TYR A 54 -1.49 -16.05 -1.13
CA TYR A 54 -0.97 -16.78 0.03
C TYR A 54 -0.88 -15.89 1.29
N TYR A 55 -0.82 -16.53 2.46
CA TYR A 55 -0.54 -15.87 3.73
C TYR A 55 0.92 -16.04 4.12
N PHE A 56 1.52 -14.98 4.67
CA PHE A 56 2.83 -15.07 5.31
C PHE A 56 2.82 -16.12 6.42
N LYS A 57 3.89 -16.91 6.51
CA LYS A 57 3.92 -18.06 7.41
C LYS A 57 4.21 -17.61 8.84
N GLU A 58 5.18 -16.72 8.98
CA GLU A 58 5.60 -16.14 10.27
C GLU A 58 5.35 -14.64 10.28
N HIS A 59 5.10 -14.05 11.45
CA HIS A 59 4.97 -12.59 11.57
C HIS A 59 6.22 -11.84 11.08
N SER A 60 7.40 -12.44 11.27
CA SER A 60 8.67 -11.91 10.77
C SER A 60 8.79 -11.94 9.25
N ASP A 61 7.93 -12.66 8.53
CA ASP A 61 7.90 -12.60 7.07
C ASP A 61 7.30 -11.27 6.57
N HIS A 62 6.64 -10.49 7.42
CA HIS A 62 6.23 -9.12 7.10
C HIS A 62 7.42 -8.15 7.17
N MET A 63 7.15 -6.87 6.90
CA MET A 63 8.17 -5.83 6.97
C MET A 63 8.72 -5.70 8.40
N ALA A 64 10.06 -5.70 8.52
CA ALA A 64 10.77 -5.28 9.73
C ALA A 64 10.33 -3.87 10.17
N THR A 65 10.09 -3.67 11.46
CA THR A 65 9.68 -2.37 12.02
C THR A 65 10.72 -1.89 13.03
N SER A 66 11.00 -0.57 13.02
CA SER A 66 11.85 0.05 14.04
C SER A 66 11.24 -0.09 15.43
N ALA A 67 12.09 -0.16 16.46
CA ALA A 67 11.64 -0.08 17.85
C ALA A 67 10.94 1.25 18.12
N VAL A 68 9.87 1.20 18.92
CA VAL A 68 9.08 2.35 19.38
C VAL A 68 8.98 2.28 20.91
N PRO A 69 10.07 2.55 21.65
CA PRO A 69 10.16 2.26 23.08
C PRO A 69 9.25 3.13 23.94
N ASP A 70 8.90 4.32 23.46
CA ASP A 70 8.12 5.32 24.20
C ASP A 70 7.26 6.19 23.29
N ILE A 71 6.36 6.95 23.91
CA ILE A 71 5.43 7.86 23.23
C ILE A 71 6.20 8.95 22.47
N GLU A 72 7.28 9.49 23.05
CA GLU A 72 8.07 10.55 22.42
C GLU A 72 8.69 10.07 21.09
N THR A 73 9.23 8.85 21.08
CA THR A 73 9.78 8.22 19.88
C THR A 73 8.70 7.94 18.85
N ARG A 74 7.53 7.43 19.28
CA ARG A 74 6.38 7.21 18.40
C ARG A 74 5.95 8.50 17.71
N ASP A 75 5.80 9.56 18.49
CA ASP A 75 5.34 10.86 17.99
C ASP A 75 6.36 11.47 17.04
N ARG A 76 7.65 11.44 17.39
CA ARG A 76 8.74 11.88 16.51
C ARG A 76 8.76 11.12 15.19
N MET A 77 8.69 9.79 15.24
CA MET A 77 8.67 8.96 14.03
C MET A 77 7.44 9.24 13.16
N ALA A 78 6.28 9.47 13.77
CA ALA A 78 5.07 9.82 13.05
C ALA A 78 5.16 11.19 12.36
N GLU A 79 5.77 12.19 13.01
CA GLU A 79 6.02 13.50 12.39
C GLU A 79 7.01 13.40 11.23
N GLU A 80 8.12 12.68 11.40
CA GLU A 80 9.06 12.41 10.32
C GLU A 80 8.37 11.69 9.16
N GLY A 81 7.50 10.72 9.48
CA GLY A 81 6.67 9.99 8.52
C GLY A 81 5.73 10.89 7.73
N LEU A 82 5.08 11.83 8.41
CA LEU A 82 4.16 12.77 7.78
C LEU A 82 4.87 13.70 6.78
N VAL A 83 6.08 14.16 7.13
CA VAL A 83 6.92 14.93 6.20
C VAL A 83 7.25 14.11 4.95
N LEU A 84 7.57 12.83 5.10
CA LEU A 84 7.86 11.94 3.97
C LEU A 84 6.62 11.67 3.10
N LEU A 85 5.45 11.47 3.72
CA LEU A 85 4.18 11.31 2.99
C LEU A 85 3.85 12.56 2.17
N ASN A 86 3.98 13.75 2.73
CA ASN A 86 3.75 14.99 1.99
C ASN A 86 4.73 15.13 0.82
N LYS A 87 6.02 14.85 1.02
CA LYS A 87 6.99 14.83 -0.08
C LYS A 87 6.62 13.83 -1.18
N MET A 88 6.11 12.66 -0.82
CA MET A 88 5.63 11.67 -1.80
C MET A 88 4.45 12.23 -2.59
N VAL A 89 3.46 12.82 -1.92
CA VAL A 89 2.29 13.46 -2.55
C VAL A 89 2.73 14.58 -3.49
N ASP A 90 3.68 15.43 -3.08
CA ASP A 90 4.19 16.54 -3.90
C ASP A 90 4.89 16.08 -5.18
N THR A 91 5.41 14.85 -5.21
CA THR A 91 6.04 14.27 -6.42
C THR A 91 5.03 13.66 -7.39
N ILE A 92 3.78 13.47 -6.97
CA ILE A 92 2.73 12.89 -7.81
C ILE A 92 2.07 14.01 -8.62
N ASP A 93 2.10 13.89 -9.95
CA ASP A 93 1.35 14.77 -10.85
C ASP A 93 -0.13 14.35 -10.87
N PHE A 94 -0.85 14.69 -9.81
CA PHE A 94 -2.29 14.42 -9.69
C PHE A 94 -3.10 15.03 -10.83
N PRO A 95 -2.86 16.27 -11.31
CA PRO A 95 -3.57 16.80 -12.46
C PRO A 95 -3.50 15.91 -13.70
N THR A 96 -2.30 15.44 -14.06
CA THR A 96 -2.13 14.53 -15.20
C THR A 96 -2.82 13.19 -14.96
N LEU A 97 -2.64 12.59 -13.78
CA LEU A 97 -3.29 11.32 -13.43
C LEU A 97 -4.83 11.42 -13.49
N LEU A 98 -5.42 12.49 -12.97
CA LEU A 98 -6.86 12.70 -13.01
C LEU A 98 -7.37 12.88 -14.44
N LYS A 99 -6.60 13.55 -15.30
CA LYS A 99 -6.93 13.68 -16.72
C LYS A 99 -6.88 12.32 -17.42
N GLU A 100 -5.85 11.53 -17.16
CA GLU A 100 -5.73 10.17 -17.71
C GLU A 100 -6.88 9.27 -17.25
N MET A 101 -7.29 9.36 -15.97
CA MET A 101 -8.44 8.64 -15.44
C MET A 101 -9.74 9.00 -16.17
N ALA A 102 -9.98 10.29 -16.46
CA ALA A 102 -11.16 10.71 -17.22
C ALA A 102 -11.13 10.18 -18.67
N ILE A 103 -9.98 10.24 -19.33
CA ILE A 103 -9.81 9.67 -20.69
C ILE A 103 -10.04 8.15 -20.67
N GLN A 104 -9.56 7.48 -19.61
CA GLN A 104 -9.75 6.04 -19.44
C GLN A 104 -11.24 5.70 -19.21
N GLU A 105 -11.99 6.54 -18.51
CA GLU A 105 -13.44 6.37 -18.34
C GLU A 105 -14.17 6.42 -19.69
N ASP A 106 -13.91 7.45 -20.50
CA ASP A 106 -14.48 7.57 -21.86
C ASP A 106 -14.14 6.36 -22.73
N TYR A 107 -12.87 5.94 -22.72
CA TYR A 107 -12.41 4.75 -23.42
C TYR A 107 -13.17 3.48 -22.99
N LEU A 108 -13.42 3.32 -21.69
CA LEU A 108 -14.14 2.16 -21.18
C LEU A 108 -15.61 2.16 -21.61
N GLU A 109 -16.28 3.32 -21.69
CA GLU A 109 -17.64 3.41 -22.24
C GLU A 109 -17.69 2.89 -23.69
N GLU A 110 -16.76 3.31 -24.55
CA GLU A 110 -16.67 2.82 -25.94
C GLU A 110 -16.45 1.29 -26.00
N VAL A 111 -15.60 0.76 -25.13
CA VAL A 111 -15.36 -0.69 -25.02
C VAL A 111 -16.63 -1.43 -24.60
N TYR A 112 -17.39 -0.89 -23.66
CA TYR A 112 -18.61 -1.52 -23.16
C TYR A 112 -19.73 -1.53 -24.19
N GLU A 113 -19.90 -0.45 -24.95
CA GLU A 113 -20.83 -0.40 -26.09
C GLU A 113 -20.45 -1.43 -27.16
N ARG A 114 -19.15 -1.57 -27.46
CA ARG A 114 -18.65 -2.49 -28.47
C ARG A 114 -18.72 -3.96 -28.04
N TYR A 115 -18.52 -4.23 -26.75
CA TYR A 115 -18.45 -5.58 -26.20
C TYR A 115 -19.39 -5.73 -24.98
N PRO A 116 -20.71 -5.76 -25.18
CA PRO A 116 -21.69 -5.73 -24.07
C PRO A 116 -21.68 -6.99 -23.18
N HIS A 117 -20.97 -8.04 -23.59
CA HIS A 117 -20.84 -9.29 -22.86
C HIS A 117 -19.68 -9.29 -21.85
N VAL A 118 -18.82 -8.26 -21.84
CA VAL A 118 -17.79 -8.15 -20.80
C VAL A 118 -18.47 -7.95 -19.43
N PRO A 119 -17.98 -8.58 -18.34
CA PRO A 119 -18.66 -8.56 -17.05
C PRO A 119 -19.03 -7.16 -16.52
N ALA A 120 -18.17 -6.17 -16.76
CA ALA A 120 -18.42 -4.79 -16.37
C ALA A 120 -19.60 -4.16 -17.11
N ALA A 121 -19.69 -4.34 -18.44
CA ALA A 121 -20.79 -3.85 -19.26
C ALA A 121 -22.11 -4.57 -18.94
N TYR A 122 -22.07 -5.90 -18.84
CA TYR A 122 -23.24 -6.73 -18.53
C TYR A 122 -23.93 -6.30 -17.21
N ASN A 123 -23.13 -6.04 -16.16
CA ASN A 123 -23.66 -5.64 -14.86
C ASN A 123 -24.27 -4.23 -14.86
N ARG A 124 -23.80 -3.31 -15.71
CA ARG A 124 -24.38 -1.97 -15.86
C ARG A 124 -25.77 -2.02 -16.48
N HIS A 125 -25.95 -2.79 -17.55
CA HIS A 125 -27.24 -2.94 -18.22
C HIS A 125 -28.30 -3.69 -17.39
N LYS A 126 -27.88 -4.48 -16.39
CA LYS A 126 -28.81 -5.18 -15.50
C LYS A 126 -29.46 -4.27 -14.46
N ASN A 127 -28.84 -3.12 -14.17
CA ASN A 127 -29.27 -2.16 -13.14
C ASN A 127 -29.82 -0.83 -13.69
N SER A 128 -29.91 -0.70 -15.03
CA SER A 128 -30.54 0.42 -15.76
C SER A 128 -31.97 0.07 -16.16
#